data_AF-A0A7Y2UDF6-F1
#
_entry.id   AF-A0A7Y2UDF6-F1
#
_cell.length_a   1.000
_cell.length_b   1.000
_cell.length_c   1.000
_cell.angle_alpha   90.00
_cell.angle_beta   90.00
_cell.angle_gamma   90.00
#
_symmetry.space_group_name_H-M   'P 1'
#
loop_
_entity.id
_entity.type
_entity.pdbx_description
1 polymer ?
#
loop_
_entity_poly.entity_id
_entity_poly.type
_entity_poly.pdbx_seq_one_letter_code
_entity_poly.pdbx_strand_id
1 'polypeptide(L)'
;MKNLRLVLGDQLSTAVSSLSDIDRQSDVVLMVEVEDEAGYVRHHKQKLVLVLSAMRHFAARLQQRGYRVDYVKMDSDGNTGSFSGEVKRALDRHRPERLVVTEPGEWRVRAMMERWQQDLGVPVEIRDDDRFLCSLEEFSQWAQGRKSLRMEYFYRNMRKKTGWLMDGDKPVGGEWNYDKQNRKPLPKGMGYPDRLRFDVDDITRDVMQLVARRHDTHFGDLEPFQWATTREDAKRALEHFTTDCLPNFGDYQDAMKSGEDFL
;
A
#
# COMPACT_ATOMS: atom_id res chain seq x y z
N MET A 1 25.92 4.30 -13.55
CA MET A 1 25.99 3.24 -12.53
C MET A 1 24.65 2.54 -12.51
N LYS A 2 24.62 1.21 -12.62
CA LYS A 2 23.37 0.45 -12.76
C LYS A 2 22.86 -0.01 -11.39
N ASN A 3 21.65 0.39 -11.00
CA ASN A 3 21.03 -0.03 -9.75
C ASN A 3 19.87 -1.00 -9.97
N LEU A 4 19.62 -1.86 -8.98
CA LEU A 4 18.39 -2.63 -8.88
C LEU A 4 17.46 -1.92 -7.89
N ARG A 5 16.24 -1.59 -8.32
CA ARG A 5 15.23 -0.88 -7.52
C ARG A 5 14.12 -1.85 -7.15
N LEU A 6 14.09 -2.32 -5.91
CA LEU A 6 13.02 -3.20 -5.44
C LEU A 6 11.79 -2.37 -5.04
N VAL A 7 10.61 -2.77 -5.52
CA VAL A 7 9.31 -2.21 -5.14
C VAL A 7 8.43 -3.33 -4.62
N LEU A 8 7.95 -3.21 -3.37
CA LEU A 8 7.07 -4.17 -2.73
C LEU A 8 5.60 -3.98 -3.14
N GLY A 9 4.76 -4.99 -2.82
CA GLY A 9 3.34 -5.01 -3.20
C GLY A 9 2.49 -3.91 -2.58
N ASP A 10 2.94 -3.28 -1.49
CA ASP A 10 2.31 -2.15 -0.82
C ASP A 10 2.98 -0.80 -1.17
N GLN A 11 3.96 -0.79 -2.06
CA GLN A 11 4.79 0.36 -2.44
C GLN A 11 4.48 0.90 -3.85
N LEU A 12 3.27 0.64 -4.37
CA LEU A 12 2.87 0.88 -5.77
C LEU A 12 2.63 2.37 -6.10
N SER A 13 3.68 3.18 -5.97
CA SER A 13 3.71 4.60 -6.26
C SER A 13 4.92 4.95 -7.11
N THR A 14 4.74 5.75 -8.15
CA THR A 14 5.87 6.25 -8.96
C THR A 14 6.73 7.27 -8.22
N ALA A 15 6.27 7.74 -7.05
CA ALA A 15 6.99 8.68 -6.20
C ALA A 15 7.63 7.99 -4.98
N VAL A 16 7.53 6.66 -4.86
CA VAL A 16 8.14 5.93 -3.74
C VAL A 16 9.64 6.16 -3.70
N SER A 17 10.22 6.26 -2.50
CA SER A 17 11.60 6.70 -2.30
C SER A 17 12.65 5.84 -3.04
N SER A 18 12.40 4.55 -3.30
CA SER A 18 13.31 3.70 -4.09
C SER A 18 13.36 4.08 -5.58
N LEU A 19 12.37 4.82 -6.09
CA LEU A 19 12.26 5.27 -7.48
C LEU A 19 12.52 6.79 -7.67
N SER A 20 12.73 7.55 -6.60
CA SER A 20 12.78 9.04 -6.65
C SER A 20 13.93 9.59 -7.51
N ASP A 21 15.06 8.90 -7.57
CA ASP A 21 16.28 9.25 -8.30
C ASP A 21 16.65 8.20 -9.36
N ILE A 22 15.68 7.42 -9.83
CA ILE A 22 15.94 6.32 -10.77
C ILE A 22 16.46 6.82 -12.13
N ASP A 23 17.56 6.22 -12.60
CA ASP A 23 18.01 6.40 -13.97
C ASP A 23 17.31 5.37 -14.88
N ARG A 24 16.34 5.83 -15.67
CA ARG A 24 15.53 4.95 -16.54
C ARG A 24 16.32 4.24 -17.63
N GLN A 25 17.51 4.74 -17.99
CA GLN A 25 18.34 4.10 -19.02
C GLN A 25 19.11 2.90 -18.47
N SER A 26 19.63 3.03 -17.25
CA SER A 26 20.53 2.04 -16.66
C SER A 26 19.89 1.16 -15.59
N ASP A 27 19.06 1.73 -14.71
CA ASP A 27 18.46 1.03 -13.57
C ASP A 27 17.37 0.03 -14.02
N VAL A 28 17.14 -0.97 -13.16
CA VAL A 28 16.08 -1.97 -13.34
C VAL A 28 15.19 -1.98 -12.12
N VAL A 29 13.87 -1.84 -12.32
CA VAL A 29 12.86 -2.03 -11.28
C VAL A 29 12.57 -3.51 -11.15
N LEU A 30 12.72 -4.07 -9.96
CA LEU A 30 12.34 -5.43 -9.62
C LEU A 30 11.03 -5.43 -8.85
N MET A 31 10.09 -6.26 -9.28
CA MET A 31 8.84 -6.55 -8.57
C MET A 31 8.58 -8.05 -8.61
N VAL A 32 8.23 -8.65 -7.47
CA VAL A 32 8.13 -10.11 -7.38
C VAL A 32 6.92 -10.55 -6.57
N GLU A 33 6.20 -11.52 -7.10
CA GLU A 33 5.12 -12.23 -6.42
C GLU A 33 5.70 -13.50 -5.81
N VAL A 34 5.65 -13.64 -4.48
CA VAL A 34 6.36 -14.71 -3.76
C VAL A 34 5.43 -15.41 -2.76
N GLU A 35 5.57 -16.73 -2.66
CA GLU A 35 4.70 -17.59 -1.84
C GLU A 35 4.82 -17.28 -0.34
N ASP A 36 6.03 -16.96 0.14
CA ASP A 36 6.27 -16.59 1.55
C ASP A 36 5.35 -15.44 2.00
N GLU A 37 5.14 -14.45 1.12
CA GLU A 37 4.31 -13.28 1.43
C GLU A 37 2.82 -13.54 1.21
N ALA A 38 2.47 -14.48 0.33
CA ALA A 38 1.08 -14.89 0.13
C ALA A 38 0.59 -15.87 1.20
N GLY A 39 1.50 -16.60 1.85
CA GLY A 39 1.20 -17.73 2.74
C GLY A 39 1.56 -17.55 4.22
N TYR A 40 2.33 -16.53 4.63
CA TYR A 40 2.76 -16.38 6.04
C TYR A 40 1.57 -16.28 7.03
N VAL A 41 0.44 -15.77 6.55
CA VAL A 41 -0.88 -15.93 7.18
C VAL A 41 -1.90 -16.28 6.11
N ARG A 42 -3.06 -16.81 6.52
CA ARG A 42 -4.17 -17.14 5.62
C ARG A 42 -4.93 -15.89 5.20
N HIS A 43 -4.33 -15.09 4.31
CA HIS A 43 -4.94 -13.89 3.75
C HIS A 43 -6.28 -14.18 3.08
N HIS A 44 -7.22 -13.24 3.17
CA HIS A 44 -8.48 -13.30 2.41
C HIS A 44 -8.18 -13.39 0.91
N LYS A 45 -8.90 -14.23 0.16
CA LYS A 45 -8.65 -14.43 -1.28
C LYS A 45 -8.66 -13.12 -2.07
N GLN A 46 -9.66 -12.25 -1.86
CA GLN A 46 -9.69 -10.92 -2.48
C GLN A 46 -8.50 -10.00 -2.11
N LYS A 47 -7.90 -10.12 -0.91
CA LYS A 47 -6.68 -9.36 -0.57
C LYS A 47 -5.53 -9.76 -1.50
N LEU A 48 -5.35 -11.06 -1.72
CA LEU A 48 -4.32 -11.57 -2.63
C LEU A 48 -4.57 -11.07 -4.06
N VAL A 49 -5.81 -11.14 -4.54
CA VAL A 49 -6.17 -10.63 -5.87
C VAL A 49 -5.89 -9.13 -5.98
N LEU A 50 -6.29 -8.33 -5.00
CA LEU A 50 -6.07 -6.89 -4.98
C LEU A 50 -4.59 -6.55 -5.10
N VAL A 51 -3.75 -7.14 -4.25
CA VAL A 51 -2.31 -6.84 -4.23
C VAL A 51 -1.63 -7.31 -5.50
N LEU A 52 -1.82 -8.58 -5.91
CA LEU A 52 -1.16 -9.13 -7.09
C LEU A 52 -1.62 -8.46 -8.39
N SER A 53 -2.93 -8.18 -8.52
CA SER A 53 -3.44 -7.44 -9.68
C SER A 53 -2.90 -6.02 -9.72
N ALA A 54 -2.90 -5.29 -8.60
CA ALA A 54 -2.35 -3.95 -8.53
C ALA A 54 -0.84 -3.93 -8.86
N MET A 55 -0.08 -4.92 -8.41
CA MET A 55 1.33 -5.07 -8.75
C MET A 55 1.54 -5.25 -10.27
N ARG A 56 0.78 -6.13 -10.91
CA ARG A 56 0.86 -6.35 -12.37
C ARG A 56 0.49 -5.09 -13.16
N HIS A 57 -0.57 -4.39 -12.75
CA HIS A 57 -0.95 -3.11 -13.34
C HIS A 57 0.11 -2.03 -13.16
N PHE A 58 0.70 -1.94 -11.96
CA PHE A 58 1.75 -0.97 -11.68
C PHE A 58 3.01 -1.25 -12.51
N ALA A 59 3.41 -2.52 -12.65
CA ALA A 59 4.51 -2.92 -13.51
C ALA A 59 4.28 -2.55 -14.98
N ALA A 60 3.09 -2.83 -15.51
CA ALA A 60 2.70 -2.44 -16.86
C ALA A 60 2.74 -0.91 -17.04
N ARG A 61 2.24 -0.15 -16.06
CA ARG A 61 2.30 1.32 -16.05
C ARG A 61 3.73 1.84 -16.06
N LEU A 62 4.62 1.24 -15.28
CA LEU A 62 6.03 1.60 -15.27
C LEU A 62 6.67 1.34 -16.65
N GLN A 63 6.43 0.17 -17.25
CA GLN A 63 6.92 -0.15 -18.60
C GLN A 63 6.42 0.86 -19.64
N GLN A 64 5.13 1.20 -19.63
CA GLN A 64 4.53 2.22 -20.52
C GLN A 64 5.17 3.60 -20.34
N ARG A 65 5.72 3.91 -19.16
CA ARG A 65 6.43 5.15 -18.85
C ARG A 65 7.94 5.08 -19.13
N GLY A 66 8.41 4.01 -19.76
CA GLY A 66 9.80 3.82 -20.17
C GLY A 66 10.72 3.32 -19.07
N TYR A 67 10.18 2.73 -17.99
CA TYR A 67 11.00 2.07 -16.97
C TYR A 67 11.38 0.67 -17.45
N ARG A 68 12.60 0.25 -17.14
CA ARG A 68 13.01 -1.16 -17.29
C ARG A 68 12.49 -1.94 -16.09
N VAL A 69 11.53 -2.85 -16.31
CA VAL A 69 10.90 -3.63 -15.23
C VAL A 69 11.22 -5.11 -15.42
N ASP A 70 11.81 -5.72 -14.39
CA ASP A 70 11.91 -7.17 -14.19
C ASP A 70 10.77 -7.58 -13.25
N TYR A 71 9.72 -8.19 -13.81
CA TYR A 71 8.56 -8.64 -13.06
C TYR A 71 8.55 -10.16 -12.98
N VAL A 72 8.62 -10.72 -11.78
CA VAL A 72 8.56 -12.17 -11.55
C VAL A 72 7.19 -12.54 -11.02
N LYS A 73 6.41 -13.27 -11.83
CA LYS A 73 5.10 -13.78 -11.41
C LYS A 73 5.25 -14.97 -10.47
N MET A 74 4.25 -15.20 -9.63
CA MET A 74 4.25 -16.26 -8.63
C MET A 74 4.38 -17.66 -9.25
N ASP A 75 3.84 -17.83 -10.45
CA ASP A 75 3.83 -19.03 -11.25
C ASP A 75 4.93 -19.07 -12.32
N SER A 76 5.91 -18.16 -12.27
CA SER A 76 7.07 -18.19 -13.17
C SER A 76 8.03 -19.33 -12.82
N ASP A 77 8.58 -19.96 -13.85
CA ASP A 77 9.60 -21.01 -13.69
C ASP A 77 10.82 -20.50 -12.91
N GLY A 78 11.21 -21.28 -11.91
CA GLY A 78 12.34 -21.00 -11.04
C GLY A 78 12.11 -19.88 -10.01
N ASN A 79 10.88 -19.36 -9.86
CA ASN A 79 10.53 -18.48 -8.74
C ASN A 79 10.90 -19.17 -7.41
N THR A 80 11.70 -18.50 -6.57
CA THR A 80 12.24 -19.09 -5.34
C THR A 80 11.25 -19.06 -4.17
N GLY A 81 10.10 -18.40 -4.33
CA GLY A 81 9.08 -18.27 -3.29
C GLY A 81 9.37 -17.22 -2.22
N SER A 82 10.48 -16.47 -2.32
CA SER A 82 10.90 -15.51 -1.29
C SER A 82 11.57 -14.27 -1.89
N PHE A 83 11.46 -13.11 -1.21
CA PHE A 83 12.14 -11.89 -1.63
C PHE A 83 13.67 -12.07 -1.72
N SER A 84 14.29 -12.70 -0.72
CA SER A 84 15.75 -12.92 -0.70
C SER A 84 16.22 -13.74 -1.90
N GLY A 85 15.52 -14.81 -2.24
CA GLY A 85 15.90 -15.65 -3.38
C GLY A 85 15.70 -14.93 -4.72
N GLU A 86 14.61 -14.19 -4.89
CA GLU A 86 14.37 -13.45 -6.12
C GLU A 86 15.30 -12.24 -6.30
N VAL A 87 15.62 -11.53 -5.21
CA VAL A 87 16.65 -10.49 -5.23
C VAL A 87 17.99 -11.10 -5.65
N LYS A 88 18.40 -12.22 -5.05
CA LYS A 88 19.65 -12.90 -5.44
C LYS A 88 19.67 -13.30 -6.92
N ARG A 89 18.58 -13.89 -7.42
CA ARG A 89 18.46 -14.22 -8.86
C ARG A 89 18.53 -12.97 -9.74
N ALA A 90 17.91 -11.87 -9.33
CA ALA A 90 17.98 -10.60 -10.06
C ALA A 90 19.38 -10.00 -10.06
N LEU A 91 20.11 -10.07 -8.94
CA LEU A 91 21.52 -9.65 -8.87
C LEU A 91 22.40 -10.44 -9.85
N ASP A 92 22.17 -11.75 -9.96
CA ASP A 92 22.91 -12.59 -10.91
C ASP A 92 22.60 -12.26 -12.38
N ARG A 93 21.33 -11.99 -12.70
CA ARG A 93 20.90 -11.61 -14.06
C ARG A 93 21.39 -10.22 -14.46
N HIS A 94 21.27 -9.26 -13.56
CA HIS A 94 21.44 -7.84 -13.90
C HIS A 94 22.79 -7.26 -13.52
N ARG A 95 23.52 -7.90 -12.61
CA ARG A 95 24.82 -7.43 -12.09
C ARG A 95 24.82 -5.92 -11.75
N PRO A 96 23.87 -5.45 -10.91
CA PRO A 96 23.84 -4.06 -10.49
C PRO A 96 24.99 -3.75 -9.52
N GLU A 97 25.28 -2.47 -9.35
CA GLU A 97 26.28 -1.99 -8.39
C GLU A 97 25.73 -1.88 -6.97
N ARG A 98 24.40 -1.69 -6.82
CA ARG A 98 23.70 -1.70 -5.52
C ARG A 98 22.22 -2.07 -5.67
N LEU A 99 21.63 -2.49 -4.56
CA LEU A 99 20.19 -2.63 -4.38
C LEU A 99 19.65 -1.40 -3.64
N VAL A 100 18.58 -0.80 -4.15
CA VAL A 100 17.85 0.29 -3.49
C VAL A 100 16.41 -0.14 -3.24
N VAL A 101 15.95 0.04 -2.01
CA VAL A 101 14.60 -0.36 -1.58
C VAL A 101 14.05 0.64 -0.56
N THR A 102 12.74 0.86 -0.56
CA THR A 102 12.06 1.65 0.48
C THR A 102 11.78 0.74 1.67
N GLU A 103 11.91 1.24 2.90
CA GLU A 103 11.67 0.46 4.11
C GLU A 103 10.29 -0.21 4.08
N PRO A 104 10.17 -1.45 4.60
CA PRO A 104 8.93 -2.20 4.54
C PRO A 104 8.01 -1.87 5.72
N GLY A 105 6.71 -2.12 5.55
CA GLY A 105 5.70 -1.92 6.60
C GLY A 105 5.64 -3.01 7.68
N GLU A 106 6.43 -4.10 7.56
CA GLU A 106 6.42 -5.22 8.51
C GLU A 106 7.81 -5.52 9.08
N TRP A 107 7.89 -5.76 10.40
CA TRP A 107 9.13 -6.12 11.10
C TRP A 107 9.82 -7.37 10.53
N ARG A 108 9.05 -8.38 10.12
CA ARG A 108 9.59 -9.62 9.51
C ARG A 108 10.37 -9.31 8.23
N VAL A 109 9.78 -8.46 7.37
CA VAL A 109 10.39 -8.04 6.11
C VAL A 109 11.58 -7.11 6.38
N ARG A 110 11.47 -6.20 7.36
CA ARG A 110 12.58 -5.33 7.78
C ARG A 110 13.80 -6.13 8.22
N ALA A 111 13.61 -7.09 9.13
CA ALA A 111 14.69 -7.95 9.62
C ALA A 111 15.33 -8.78 8.51
N MET A 112 14.56 -9.17 7.48
CA MET A 112 15.10 -9.83 6.29
C MET A 112 15.95 -8.87 5.44
N MET A 113 15.46 -7.65 5.17
CA MET A 113 16.18 -6.64 4.39
C MET A 113 17.46 -6.17 5.06
N GLU A 114 17.47 -6.02 6.38
CA GLU A 114 18.67 -5.64 7.15
C GLU A 114 19.80 -6.69 7.03
N ARG A 115 19.44 -7.98 6.88
CA ARG A 115 20.43 -9.05 6.62
C ARG A 115 21.03 -9.01 5.22
N TRP A 116 20.32 -8.47 4.22
CA TRP A 116 20.80 -8.42 2.84
C TRP A 116 22.11 -7.67 2.67
N GLN A 117 22.39 -6.67 3.51
CA GLN A 117 23.68 -5.96 3.48
C GLN A 117 24.88 -6.90 3.68
N GLN A 118 24.70 -8.01 4.39
CA GLN A 118 25.73 -9.01 4.64
C GLN A 118 25.68 -10.14 3.59
N ASP A 119 24.48 -10.51 3.14
CA ASP A 119 24.26 -11.74 2.36
C ASP A 119 24.39 -11.58 0.84
N LEU A 120 24.20 -10.37 0.30
CA LEU A 120 24.04 -10.17 -1.15
C LEU A 120 25.33 -9.81 -1.89
N GLY A 121 26.40 -9.46 -1.18
CA GLY A 121 27.69 -9.08 -1.79
C GLY A 121 27.65 -7.77 -2.59
N VAL A 122 26.56 -7.01 -2.50
CA VAL A 122 26.41 -5.65 -3.04
C VAL A 122 25.87 -4.73 -1.94
N PRO A 123 26.19 -3.42 -1.97
CA PRO A 123 25.56 -2.45 -1.08
C PRO A 123 24.02 -2.49 -1.19
N VAL A 124 23.36 -2.43 -0.03
CA VAL A 124 21.89 -2.33 0.06
C VAL A 124 21.52 -1.03 0.75
N GLU A 125 20.86 -0.16 0.01
CA GLU A 125 20.35 1.12 0.48
C GLU A 125 18.86 0.98 0.80
N ILE A 126 18.52 0.98 2.09
CA ILE A 126 17.15 1.02 2.58
C ILE A 126 16.81 2.49 2.85
N ARG A 127 15.83 3.02 2.11
CA ARG A 127 15.37 4.41 2.21
C ARG A 127 14.13 4.52 3.08
N ASP A 128 13.99 5.64 3.78
CA ASP A 128 12.77 5.97 4.51
C ASP A 128 11.54 5.98 3.59
N ASP A 129 10.38 5.68 4.16
CA ASP A 129 9.10 5.78 3.45
C ASP A 129 8.50 7.18 3.61
N ASP A 130 8.72 8.03 2.61
CA ASP A 130 8.27 9.42 2.56
C ASP A 130 6.77 9.59 2.31
N ARG A 131 6.01 8.50 2.23
CA ARG A 131 4.54 8.52 2.15
C ARG A 131 3.89 8.80 3.50
N PHE A 132 4.59 8.56 4.61
CA PHE A 132 4.11 8.88 5.95
C PHE A 132 4.39 10.35 6.31
N LEU A 133 3.42 11.02 6.94
CA LEU A 133 3.57 12.42 7.37
C LEU A 133 4.61 12.62 8.49
N CYS A 134 4.96 11.56 9.19
CA CYS A 134 5.89 11.54 10.31
C CYS A 134 6.88 10.41 10.08
N SER A 135 8.17 10.70 10.03
CA SER A 135 9.19 9.65 9.98
C SER A 135 9.25 8.89 11.32
N LEU A 136 9.88 7.72 11.31
CA LEU A 136 10.15 6.96 12.53
C LEU A 136 11.02 7.76 13.51
N GLU A 137 12.00 8.52 13.00
CA GLU A 137 12.85 9.38 13.82
C GLU A 137 12.02 10.51 14.47
N GLU A 138 11.23 11.24 13.69
CA GLU A 138 10.37 12.31 14.20
C GLU A 138 9.36 11.78 15.25
N PHE A 139 8.80 10.59 15.00
CA PHE A 139 7.88 9.96 15.95
C PHE A 139 8.60 9.56 17.25
N SER A 140 9.81 9.01 17.14
CA SER A 140 10.64 8.65 18.28
C SER A 140 10.98 9.87 19.15
N GLN A 141 11.39 10.97 18.51
CA GLN A 141 11.63 12.25 19.18
C GLN A 141 10.36 12.80 19.83
N TRP A 142 9.22 12.74 19.15
CA TRP A 142 7.94 13.15 19.71
C TRP A 142 7.58 12.31 20.95
N ALA A 143 7.81 11.00 20.93
CA ALA A 143 7.48 10.09 22.02
C ALA A 143 8.44 10.18 23.22
N GLN A 144 9.69 10.57 22.99
CA GLN A 144 10.75 10.58 24.00
C GLN A 144 10.37 11.37 25.26
N GLY A 145 10.60 10.78 26.43
CA GLY A 145 10.34 11.40 27.74
C GLY A 145 8.86 11.53 28.13
N ARG A 146 7.91 11.17 27.26
CA ARG A 146 6.48 11.18 27.60
C ARG A 146 6.10 9.94 28.42
N LYS A 147 5.39 10.14 29.52
CA LYS A 147 4.85 9.04 30.36
C LYS A 147 3.68 8.29 29.71
N SER A 148 3.01 8.91 28.75
CA SER A 148 1.84 8.33 28.06
C SER A 148 1.75 8.85 26.63
N LEU A 149 1.44 7.97 25.69
CA LEU A 149 1.22 8.32 24.29
C LEU A 149 -0.30 8.35 24.04
N ARG A 150 -0.83 9.50 23.63
CA ARG A 150 -2.25 9.66 23.27
C ARG A 150 -2.36 10.21 21.86
N MET A 151 -3.20 9.57 21.04
CA MET A 151 -3.42 9.95 19.63
C MET A 151 -3.81 11.43 19.50
N GLU A 152 -4.68 11.95 20.36
CA GLU A 152 -5.08 13.36 20.39
C GLU A 152 -3.89 14.34 20.34
N TYR A 153 -2.84 14.12 21.14
CA TYR A 153 -1.68 15.02 21.15
C TYR A 153 -0.81 14.88 19.91
N PHE A 154 -0.68 13.66 19.39
CA PHE A 154 0.04 13.41 18.14
C PHE A 154 -0.69 14.05 16.95
N TYR A 155 -2.01 13.86 16.87
CA TYR A 155 -2.87 14.43 15.85
C TYR A 155 -2.80 15.96 15.82
N ARG A 156 -2.84 16.63 16.98
CA ARG A 156 -2.66 18.10 17.05
C ARG A 156 -1.29 18.53 16.49
N ASN A 157 -0.24 17.76 16.77
CA ASN A 157 1.09 18.02 16.21
C ASN A 157 1.08 17.88 14.68
N MET A 158 0.46 16.83 14.16
CA MET A 158 0.34 16.61 12.71
C MET A 158 -0.50 17.68 12.01
N ARG A 159 -1.60 18.14 12.62
CA ARG A 159 -2.40 19.29 12.13
C ARG A 159 -1.56 20.56 12.01
N LYS A 160 -0.76 20.87 13.04
CA LYS A 160 0.17 22.02 13.01
C LYS A 160 1.26 21.87 11.95
N LYS A 161 1.86 20.67 11.83
CA LYS A 161 2.89 20.36 10.83
C LYS A 161 2.38 20.50 9.40
N THR A 162 1.17 20.03 9.14
CA THR A 162 0.57 20.00 7.79
C THR A 162 -0.18 21.27 7.42
N GLY A 163 -0.62 22.06 8.40
CA GLY A 163 -1.51 23.21 8.20
C GLY A 163 -2.95 22.82 7.86
N TRP A 164 -3.31 21.54 7.86
CA TRP A 164 -4.66 21.10 7.50
C TRP A 164 -5.68 21.52 8.55
N LEU A 165 -6.76 22.17 8.09
CA LEU A 165 -7.82 22.71 8.95
C LEU A 165 -7.26 23.60 10.08
N MET A 166 -6.28 24.45 9.75
CA MET A 166 -5.69 25.43 10.65
C MET A 166 -5.99 26.86 10.16
N ASP A 167 -6.26 27.77 11.09
CA ASP A 167 -6.31 29.21 10.91
C ASP A 167 -5.19 29.84 11.76
N GLY A 168 -4.03 30.06 11.13
CA GLY A 168 -2.77 30.32 11.82
C GLY A 168 -2.45 29.19 12.82
N ASP A 169 -2.29 29.55 14.09
CA ASP A 169 -1.97 28.59 15.16
C ASP A 169 -3.21 27.89 15.77
N LYS A 170 -4.42 28.26 15.33
CA LYS A 170 -5.67 27.75 15.89
C LYS A 170 -6.35 26.76 14.95
N PRO A 171 -7.06 25.75 15.47
CA PRO A 171 -7.86 24.88 14.61
C PRO A 171 -9.05 25.65 14.03
N VAL A 172 -9.38 25.37 12.77
CA VAL A 172 -10.62 25.87 12.14
C VAL A 172 -11.83 25.44 12.97
N GLY A 173 -12.75 26.37 13.23
CA GLY A 173 -13.93 26.16 14.07
C GLY A 173 -13.67 26.18 15.59
N GLY A 174 -12.43 26.39 16.03
CA GLY A 174 -12.08 26.62 17.44
C GLY A 174 -11.82 25.36 18.27
N GLU A 175 -12.29 24.18 17.82
CA GLU A 175 -12.02 22.89 18.46
C GLU A 175 -11.09 22.02 17.62
N TRP A 176 -10.26 21.21 18.30
CA TRP A 176 -9.38 20.25 17.61
C TRP A 176 -10.13 19.04 17.06
N ASN A 177 -11.23 18.65 17.70
CA ASN A 177 -11.88 17.36 17.49
C ASN A 177 -13.40 17.48 17.66
N TYR A 178 -14.16 16.98 16.68
CA TYR A 178 -15.62 16.97 16.65
C TYR A 178 -16.22 15.55 16.79
N ASP A 179 -15.45 14.54 17.23
CA ASP A 179 -15.83 13.12 17.35
C ASP A 179 -17.17 12.88 18.06
N LYS A 180 -17.49 13.70 19.06
CA LYS A 180 -18.77 13.59 19.80
C LYS A 180 -20.00 13.84 18.91
N GLN A 181 -19.82 14.52 17.78
CA GLN A 181 -20.89 14.83 16.83
C GLN A 181 -21.09 13.69 15.81
N ASN A 182 -20.16 12.74 15.72
CA ASN A 182 -20.13 11.69 14.68
C ASN A 182 -20.92 10.42 15.04
N ARG A 183 -21.99 10.55 15.84
CA ARG A 183 -22.69 9.40 16.46
C ARG A 183 -24.19 9.45 16.23
N LYS A 184 -24.65 10.06 15.13
CA LYS A 184 -26.08 10.14 14.85
C LYS A 184 -26.58 8.74 14.47
N PRO A 185 -27.77 8.34 14.94
CA PRO A 185 -28.38 7.09 14.50
C PRO A 185 -28.76 7.21 13.02
N LEU A 186 -28.65 6.11 12.28
CA LEU A 186 -29.08 6.04 10.88
C LEU A 186 -30.62 6.17 10.78
N PRO A 187 -31.16 7.19 10.07
CA PRO A 187 -32.60 7.34 9.93
C PRO A 187 -33.24 6.17 9.15
N LYS A 188 -34.45 5.75 9.55
CA LYS A 188 -35.20 4.72 8.83
C LYS A 188 -35.51 5.19 7.40
N GLY A 189 -35.21 4.35 6.42
CA GLY A 189 -35.51 4.62 5.01
C GLY A 189 -34.58 5.64 4.35
N MET A 190 -33.50 6.07 5.01
CA MET A 190 -32.45 6.86 4.37
C MET A 190 -31.69 5.98 3.38
N GLY A 191 -31.57 6.47 2.15
CA GLY A 191 -30.62 5.95 1.17
C GLY A 191 -29.22 6.49 1.46
N TYR A 192 -28.21 5.68 1.19
CA TYR A 192 -26.79 6.02 1.24
C TYR A 192 -26.21 5.85 -0.16
N PRO A 193 -25.12 6.57 -0.49
CA PRO A 193 -24.46 6.39 -1.77
C PRO A 193 -24.05 4.94 -1.97
N ASP A 194 -24.39 4.37 -3.13
CA ASP A 194 -23.84 3.08 -3.53
C ASP A 194 -22.33 3.21 -3.69
N ARG A 195 -21.59 2.27 -3.11
CA ARG A 195 -20.14 2.21 -3.31
C ARG A 195 -19.81 2.06 -4.80
N LEU A 196 -18.91 2.90 -5.30
CA LEU A 196 -18.34 2.72 -6.64
C LEU A 196 -17.66 1.35 -6.76
N ARG A 197 -18.06 0.58 -7.79
CA ARG A 197 -17.57 -0.77 -8.10
C ARG A 197 -16.82 -0.74 -9.43
N PHE A 198 -15.81 -1.60 -9.55
CA PHE A 198 -14.96 -1.70 -10.73
C PHE A 198 -15.04 -3.08 -11.34
N ASP A 199 -15.10 -3.12 -12.67
CA ASP A 199 -15.15 -4.37 -13.41
C ASP A 199 -13.79 -5.07 -13.43
N VAL A 200 -13.83 -6.40 -13.53
CA VAL A 200 -12.64 -7.25 -13.62
C VAL A 200 -12.13 -7.29 -15.06
N ASP A 201 -10.96 -6.71 -15.28
CA ASP A 201 -10.21 -6.81 -16.54
C ASP A 201 -9.40 -8.11 -16.65
N ASP A 202 -8.71 -8.28 -17.78
CA ASP A 202 -7.98 -9.53 -18.09
C ASP A 202 -6.84 -9.81 -17.10
N ILE A 203 -6.07 -8.78 -16.70
CA ILE A 203 -5.00 -8.94 -15.71
C ILE A 203 -5.57 -9.41 -14.38
N THR A 204 -6.66 -8.78 -13.94
CA THR A 204 -7.32 -9.13 -12.67
C THR A 204 -7.94 -10.52 -12.75
N ARG A 205 -8.54 -10.90 -13.88
CA ARG A 205 -9.11 -12.23 -14.12
C ARG A 205 -8.05 -13.33 -14.05
N ASP A 206 -6.89 -13.12 -14.67
CA ASP A 206 -5.76 -14.06 -14.60
C ASP A 206 -5.28 -14.26 -13.16
N VAL A 207 -5.21 -13.17 -12.38
CA VAL A 207 -4.82 -13.22 -10.97
C VAL A 207 -5.89 -13.94 -10.13
N MET A 208 -7.18 -13.70 -10.37
CA MET A 208 -8.26 -14.41 -9.69
C MET A 208 -8.16 -15.92 -9.91
N GLN A 209 -7.88 -16.35 -11.14
CA GLN A 209 -7.67 -17.77 -11.45
C GLN A 209 -6.42 -18.34 -10.76
N LEU A 210 -5.33 -17.58 -10.71
CA LEU A 210 -4.12 -17.98 -9.99
C LEU A 210 -4.41 -18.19 -8.49
N VAL A 211 -5.08 -17.22 -7.85
CA VAL A 211 -5.43 -17.29 -6.42
C VAL A 211 -6.41 -18.43 -6.15
N ALA A 212 -7.40 -18.64 -7.03
CA ALA A 212 -8.34 -19.74 -6.92
C ALA A 212 -7.64 -21.11 -6.93
N ARG A 213 -6.56 -21.27 -7.71
CA ARG A 213 -5.80 -22.52 -7.80
C ARG A 213 -4.81 -22.71 -6.64
N ARG A 214 -4.09 -21.66 -6.24
CA ARG A 214 -3.00 -21.77 -5.25
C ARG A 214 -3.42 -21.58 -3.80
N HIS A 215 -4.51 -20.85 -3.58
CA HIS A 215 -4.99 -20.47 -2.26
C HIS A 215 -6.47 -20.84 -2.09
N ASP A 216 -6.87 -22.00 -2.62
CA ASP A 216 -8.23 -22.53 -2.56
C ASP A 216 -8.75 -22.68 -1.13
N THR A 217 -7.87 -23.07 -0.20
CA THR A 217 -8.16 -23.23 1.23
C THR A 217 -8.12 -21.92 2.03
N HIS A 218 -7.76 -20.78 1.44
CA HIS A 218 -7.79 -19.50 2.15
C HIS A 218 -9.23 -19.06 2.46
N PHE A 219 -9.39 -18.21 3.47
CA PHE A 219 -10.71 -17.70 3.87
C PHE A 219 -11.24 -16.66 2.87
N GLY A 220 -12.56 -16.56 2.78
CA GLY A 220 -13.28 -15.53 2.02
C GLY A 220 -13.57 -15.89 0.56
N ASP A 221 -14.64 -15.31 0.03
CA ASP A 221 -15.09 -15.55 -1.34
C ASP A 221 -14.33 -14.66 -2.32
N LEU A 222 -13.99 -15.22 -3.49
CA LEU A 222 -13.36 -14.45 -4.57
C LEU A 222 -14.35 -13.54 -5.30
N GLU A 223 -15.61 -13.94 -5.36
CA GLU A 223 -16.64 -13.26 -6.13
C GLU A 223 -17.77 -12.74 -5.23
N PRO A 224 -18.30 -11.54 -5.51
CA PRO A 224 -17.84 -10.60 -6.54
C PRO A 224 -16.53 -9.90 -6.15
N PHE A 225 -15.62 -9.69 -7.11
CA PHE A 225 -14.42 -8.86 -6.93
C PHE A 225 -14.66 -7.47 -7.56
N GLN A 226 -14.63 -6.42 -6.74
CA GLN A 226 -15.05 -5.06 -7.14
C GLN A 226 -14.12 -3.96 -6.60
N TRP A 227 -12.84 -4.30 -6.36
CA TRP A 227 -11.84 -3.36 -5.87
C TRP A 227 -11.10 -2.68 -7.04
N ALA A 228 -10.71 -1.42 -6.85
CA ALA A 228 -9.82 -0.74 -7.78
C ALA A 228 -8.41 -1.37 -7.73
N THR A 229 -7.90 -1.80 -8.88
CA THR A 229 -6.53 -2.34 -9.04
C THR A 229 -5.62 -1.39 -9.83
N THR A 230 -6.17 -0.29 -10.36
CA THR A 230 -5.43 0.75 -11.07
C THR A 230 -5.43 2.07 -10.28
N ARG A 231 -4.45 2.95 -10.55
CA ARG A 231 -4.40 4.28 -9.93
C ARG A 231 -5.58 5.16 -10.37
N GLU A 232 -5.98 5.02 -11.63
CA GLU A 232 -7.08 5.75 -12.23
C GLU A 232 -8.40 5.39 -11.53
N ASP A 233 -8.65 4.11 -11.29
CA ASP A 233 -9.82 3.65 -10.55
C ASP A 233 -9.77 4.04 -9.07
N ALA A 234 -8.61 3.96 -8.43
CA ALA A 234 -8.45 4.43 -7.05
C ALA A 234 -8.76 5.93 -6.91
N LYS A 235 -8.42 6.74 -7.92
CA LYS A 235 -8.77 8.17 -7.97
C LYS A 235 -10.28 8.38 -8.18
N ARG A 236 -10.93 7.58 -9.03
CA ARG A 236 -12.39 7.62 -9.19
C ARG A 236 -13.11 7.26 -7.89
N ALA A 237 -12.60 6.28 -7.15
CA ALA A 237 -13.13 5.93 -5.83
C ALA A 237 -12.98 7.07 -4.82
N LEU A 238 -11.83 7.76 -4.82
CA LEU A 238 -11.63 8.95 -3.99
C LEU A 238 -12.59 10.08 -4.37
N GLU A 239 -12.75 10.38 -5.67
CA GLU A 239 -13.65 11.42 -6.16
C GLU A 239 -15.11 11.15 -5.76
N HIS A 240 -15.56 9.91 -5.94
CA HIS A 240 -16.88 9.46 -5.49
C HIS A 240 -17.03 9.64 -3.98
N PHE A 241 -16.05 9.19 -3.17
CA PHE A 241 -16.11 9.41 -1.73
C PHE A 241 -16.19 10.88 -1.37
N THR A 242 -15.38 11.76 -1.98
CA THR A 242 -15.37 13.18 -1.64
C THR A 242 -16.66 13.90 -2.04
N THR A 243 -17.31 13.46 -3.12
CA THR A 243 -18.53 14.07 -3.65
C THR A 243 -19.77 13.55 -2.92
N ASP A 244 -19.88 12.23 -2.80
CA ASP A 244 -21.14 11.57 -2.43
C ASP A 244 -21.17 11.12 -0.97
N CYS A 245 -20.03 10.69 -0.40
CA CYS A 245 -19.97 10.10 0.95
C CYS A 245 -19.52 11.09 2.03
N LEU A 246 -18.49 11.90 1.75
CA LEU A 246 -17.86 12.81 2.70
C LEU A 246 -18.83 13.77 3.40
N PRO A 247 -19.86 14.34 2.73
CA PRO A 247 -20.81 15.23 3.40
C PRO A 247 -21.51 14.61 4.63
N ASN A 248 -21.74 13.29 4.61
CA ASN A 248 -22.43 12.56 5.69
C ASN A 248 -21.49 11.62 6.47
N PHE A 249 -20.18 11.62 6.18
CA PHE A 249 -19.22 10.67 6.78
C PHE A 249 -19.22 10.73 8.30
N GLY A 250 -19.19 11.94 8.87
CA GLY A 250 -19.23 12.12 10.32
C GLY A 250 -20.52 11.61 10.94
N ASP A 251 -21.67 11.99 10.38
CA ASP A 251 -22.99 11.69 10.95
C ASP A 251 -23.20 10.19 11.22
N TYR A 252 -22.73 9.32 10.32
CA TYR A 252 -22.98 7.87 10.37
C TYR A 252 -21.72 7.03 10.57
N GLN A 253 -20.62 7.63 11.03
CA GLN A 253 -19.34 6.93 11.19
C GLN A 253 -19.42 5.65 12.04
N ASP A 254 -20.25 5.68 13.09
CA ASP A 254 -20.44 4.56 14.03
C ASP A 254 -21.70 3.71 13.72
N ALA A 255 -22.45 4.03 12.67
CA ALA A 255 -23.69 3.33 12.33
C ALA A 255 -23.41 1.96 11.68
N MET A 256 -24.26 0.98 11.99
CA MET A 256 -24.28 -0.33 11.32
C MET A 256 -25.72 -0.68 10.93
N LYS A 257 -25.93 -1.23 9.74
CA LYS A 257 -27.25 -1.62 9.23
C LYS A 257 -27.19 -3.04 8.67
N SER A 258 -28.03 -3.94 9.20
CA SER A 258 -28.11 -5.32 8.70
C SER A 258 -28.54 -5.34 7.24
N GLY A 259 -27.85 -6.17 6.43
CA GLY A 259 -28.09 -6.29 4.99
C GLY A 259 -27.32 -5.28 4.14
N GLU A 260 -26.56 -4.37 4.76
CA GLU A 260 -25.78 -3.35 4.06
C GLU A 260 -24.34 -3.39 4.52
N ASP A 261 -23.44 -3.68 3.59
CA ASP A 261 -22.00 -3.76 3.87
C ASP A 261 -21.33 -2.37 3.88
N PHE A 262 -22.01 -1.35 3.30
CA PHE A 262 -21.50 0.02 3.15
C PHE A 262 -22.61 1.04 3.43
N LEU A 263 -22.25 2.16 4.07
CA LEU A 263 -23.10 3.30 4.43
C LEU A 263 -22.48 4.61 3.96
#